data_AF-A0A522J3M8-F1
#
_entry.id   AF-A0A522J3M8-F1
#
_cell.length_a   1.000
_cell.length_b   1.000
_cell.length_c   1.000
_cell.angle_alpha   90.00
_cell.angle_beta   90.00
_cell.angle_gamma   90.00
#
_symmetry.space_group_name_H-M   'P 1'
#
loop_
_entity.id
_entity.type
_entity.pdbx_description
1 polymer ?
#
loop_
_entity_poly.entity_id
_entity_poly.type
_entity_poly.pdbx_seq_one_letter_code
_entity_poly.pdbx_strand_id
1 'polypeptide(L)' 'MERTTILKSNRRQTVRLPKAVAFPDAVQEVCIVAEGRTRVITPVEETWDAWFDEPGVSPDFMADREQAAGQVRMPL' A
#
# COMPACT_ATOMS: atom_id res chain seq x y z
N MET A 1 -8.56 -14.91 -6.07
CA MET A 1 -7.15 -14.92 -6.51
C MET A 1 -7.15 -14.91 -8.03
N GLU A 2 -6.73 -13.81 -8.64
CA GLU A 2 -6.64 -13.70 -10.09
C GLU A 2 -5.32 -14.27 -10.60
N ARG A 3 -5.34 -14.94 -11.76
CA ARG A 3 -4.14 -15.43 -12.44
C ARG A 3 -4.06 -14.80 -13.82
N THR A 4 -2.87 -14.35 -14.18
CA THR A 4 -2.59 -13.75 -15.48
C THR A 4 -1.22 -14.22 -15.97
N THR A 5 -0.96 -14.02 -17.25
CA THR A 5 0.29 -14.45 -17.89
C THR A 5 1.23 -13.26 -18.01
N ILE A 6 2.52 -13.49 -17.75
CA ILE A 6 3.58 -12.51 -18.03
C ILE A 6 3.91 -12.60 -19.52
N LEU A 7 3.72 -11.50 -20.23
CA LEU A 7 4.14 -11.35 -21.62
C LEU A 7 5.57 -10.79 -21.64
N LYS A 8 6.40 -11.28 -22.56
CA LYS A 8 7.74 -10.75 -22.80
C LYS A 8 7.81 -10.19 -24.22
N SER A 9 8.25 -8.94 -24.34
CA SER A 9 8.53 -8.33 -25.64
C SER A 9 9.84 -7.56 -25.56
N ASN A 10 10.77 -7.86 -26.46
CA ASN A 10 12.12 -7.34 -26.43
C ASN A 10 12.75 -7.53 -25.04
N ARG A 11 13.14 -6.43 -24.39
CA ARG A 11 13.75 -6.39 -23.06
C ARG A 11 12.73 -6.08 -21.94
N ARG A 12 11.42 -6.08 -22.22
CA ARG A 12 10.36 -5.71 -21.26
C ARG A 12 9.48 -6.91 -20.91
N GLN A 13 9.01 -6.93 -19.66
CA GLN A 13 7.94 -7.82 -19.20
C GLN A 13 6.69 -7.00 -18.95
N THR A 14 5.53 -7.55 -19.28
CA THR A 14 4.24 -6.91 -19.04
C THR A 14 3.29 -7.90 -18.39
N VAL A 15 2.64 -7.46 -17.31
CA VAL A 15 1.57 -8.18 -16.63
C VAL A 15 0.25 -7.55 -17.05
N ARG A 16 -0.69 -8.34 -17.56
CA ARG A 16 -2.06 -7.86 -17.80
C ARG A 16 -2.84 -7.95 -16.50
N LEU A 17 -3.30 -6.81 -15.96
CA LEU A 17 -4.20 -6.80 -14.82
C LEU A 17 -5.64 -7.08 -15.28
N PRO A 18 -6.30 -8.15 -14.82
CA PRO A 18 -7.72 -8.36 -15.03
C PRO A 18 -8.54 -7.22 -14.40
N LYS A 19 -9.74 -6.96 -14.95
CA LYS A 19 -10.62 -5.89 -14.47
C LYS A 19 -10.89 -5.94 -12.95
N ALA A 20 -10.96 -7.14 -12.38
CA ALA A 20 -11.20 -7.35 -10.95
C ALA A 20 -10.07 -6.83 -10.03
N VAL A 21 -8.87 -6.61 -10.56
CA VAL A 21 -7.69 -6.13 -9.82
C VAL A 21 -7.01 -4.95 -10.54
N ALA A 22 -7.76 -4.23 -11.38
CA ALA A 22 -7.25 -3.04 -12.04
C ALA A 22 -7.15 -1.88 -11.04
N PHE A 23 -6.12 -1.03 -11.21
CA PHE A 23 -6.08 0.24 -10.51
C PHE A 23 -7.19 1.19 -11.00
N PRO A 24 -7.58 2.19 -10.20
CA PRO A 24 -8.42 3.29 -10.67
C PRO A 24 -7.80 4.00 -11.88
N ASP A 25 -8.63 4.54 -12.78
CA ASP A 25 -8.18 5.20 -14.02
C ASP A 25 -7.24 6.40 -13.79
N ALA A 26 -7.28 7.01 -12.59
CA ALA A 26 -6.42 8.12 -12.22
C ALA A 26 -4.95 7.69 -11.96
N VAL A 27 -4.70 6.42 -11.65
CA VAL A 27 -3.34 5.91 -11.35
C VAL A 27 -2.58 5.71 -12.65
N GLN A 28 -1.61 6.58 -12.91
CA GLN A 28 -0.77 6.54 -14.12
C GLN A 28 0.60 5.90 -13.87
N GLU A 29 1.10 6.00 -12.64
CA GLU A 29 2.44 5.54 -12.26
C GLU A 29 2.39 4.67 -11.02
N VAL A 30 3.25 3.64 -10.99
CA VAL A 30 3.37 2.70 -9.88
C VAL A 30 4.82 2.46 -9.51
N CYS A 31 5.07 2.30 -8.22
CA CYS A 31 6.31 1.74 -7.69
C CYS A 31 6.22 0.21 -7.67
N ILE A 32 7.35 -0.45 -7.94
CA ILE A 32 7.45 -1.92 -7.90
C ILE A 32 8.59 -2.31 -6.97
N VAL A 33 8.24 -2.95 -5.85
CA VAL A 33 9.19 -3.46 -4.86
C VAL A 33 9.34 -4.97 -5.03
N ALA A 34 10.59 -5.45 -5.00
CA ALA A 34 10.91 -6.87 -5.14
C ALA A 34 11.13 -7.53 -3.77
N GLU A 35 10.30 -8.52 -3.46
CA GLU A 35 10.41 -9.35 -2.27
C GLU A 35 10.68 -10.80 -2.69
N GLY A 36 11.96 -11.12 -2.92
CA GLY A 36 12.36 -12.40 -3.50
C GLY A 36 11.71 -12.65 -4.88
N ARG A 37 10.82 -13.65 -4.95
CA ARG A 37 10.06 -13.98 -6.17
C ARG A 37 8.75 -13.20 -6.31
N THR A 38 8.37 -12.44 -5.28
CA THR A 38 7.16 -11.62 -5.25
C THR A 38 7.48 -10.21 -5.75
N ARG A 39 6.48 -9.56 -6.36
CA ARG A 39 6.52 -8.15 -6.71
C ARG A 39 5.31 -7.48 -6.07
N VAL A 40 5.56 -6.47 -5.24
CA VAL A 40 4.54 -5.61 -4.65
C VAL A 40 4.44 -4.37 -5.53
N ILE A 41 3.23 -4.02 -5.97
CA ILE A 41 2.98 -2.92 -6.89
C ILE A 41 2.03 -1.95 -6.20
N THR A 42 2.44 -0.70 -6.02
CA THR A 42 1.67 0.35 -5.37
C THR A 42 1.68 1.61 -6.22
N PRO A 43 0.61 2.44 -6.22
CA PRO A 43 0.67 3.78 -6.79
C PRO A 43 1.85 4.57 -6.19
N VAL A 44 2.49 5.45 -6.98
CA VAL A 44 3.63 6.25 -6.51
C VAL A 44 3.26 7.13 -5.32
N GLU A 45 2.05 7.70 -5.33
CA GLU A 45 1.52 8.57 -4.26
C GLU A 45 1.14 7.81 -2.97
N GLU A 46 1.24 6.48 -2.95
CA GLU A 46 0.82 5.64 -1.81
C GLU A 46 1.97 4.77 -1.26
N THR A 47 3.23 5.15 -1.49
CA THR A 47 4.36 4.44 -0.87
C THR A 47 4.56 4.88 0.57
N TRP A 48 5.00 3.96 1.43
CA TRP A 48 5.43 4.30 2.79
C TRP A 48 6.55 5.35 2.77
N ASP A 49 7.52 5.21 1.87
CA ASP A 49 8.61 6.17 1.73
C ASP A 49 8.08 7.57 1.41
N ALA A 50 7.17 7.70 0.43
CA ALA A 50 6.55 8.99 0.11
C ALA A 50 5.76 9.55 1.30
N TRP A 51 4.98 8.72 2.00
CA TRP A 51 4.21 9.15 3.17
C TRP A 51 5.10 9.64 4.32
N PHE A 52 6.25 9.00 4.56
CA PHE A 52 7.21 9.41 5.58
C PHE A 52 8.04 10.66 5.18
N ASP A 53 8.19 10.92 3.88
CA ASP A 53 8.88 12.12 3.36
C ASP A 53 7.97 13.37 3.34
N GLU A 54 6.66 13.23 3.50
CA GLU A 54 5.70 14.34 3.58
C GLU A 54 5.91 15.21 4.86
N PRO A 55 5.48 16.49 4.84
CA PRO A 55 5.53 17.34 6.02
C PRO A 55 4.83 16.69 7.22
N GLY A 56 5.57 16.61 8.33
CA GLY A 56 5.05 16.09 9.59
C GLY A 56 3.89 16.89 10.16
N VAL A 57 3.25 16.33 11.18
CA VAL A 57 2.18 16.97 11.94
C VAL A 57 2.70 18.13 12.81
N SER A 58 1.78 18.97 13.31
CA SER A 58 2.13 20.07 14.22
C SER A 58 2.70 19.56 15.55
N PRO A 59 3.50 20.36 16.28
CA PRO A 59 4.12 19.92 17.53
C PRO A 59 3.15 19.48 18.63
N ASP A 60 1.91 19.95 18.57
CA ASP A 60 0.82 19.67 19.50
C ASP A 60 -0.12 18.54 19.01
N PHE A 61 0.12 18.01 17.82
CA PHE A 61 -0.72 16.96 17.25
C PHE A 61 -0.73 15.72 18.15
N MET A 62 -1.91 15.39 18.68
CA MET A 62 -2.12 14.26 19.59
C MET A 62 -1.25 14.33 20.86
N ALA A 63 -0.96 15.55 21.36
CA ALA A 63 -0.20 15.76 22.60
C ALA A 63 -0.80 15.01 23.80
N ASP A 64 -2.12 14.92 23.85
CA ASP A 64 -2.87 14.06 24.78
C ASP A 64 -3.77 13.10 24.00
N ARG A 65 -3.91 11.88 24.53
CA ARG A 65 -4.88 10.89 24.06
C ARG A 65 -5.77 10.48 25.21
N GLU A 66 -7.06 10.83 25.13
CA GLU A 66 -8.08 10.37 26.07
C GLU A 66 -8.30 8.86 25.89
N GLN A 67 -7.49 8.07 26.61
CA GLN A 67 -7.58 6.63 26.61
C GLN A 67 -8.45 6.18 27.80
N ALA A 68 -9.60 5.58 27.52
CA ALA A 68 -10.46 5.03 28.56
C ALA A 68 -9.75 3.93 29.36
N ALA A 69 -10.17 3.77 30.62
CA ALA A 69 -9.67 2.68 31.46
C ALA A 69 -10.00 1.31 30.85
N GLY A 70 -9.11 0.35 31.04
CA GLY A 70 -9.33 -1.03 30.59
C GLY A 70 -10.60 -1.62 31.21
N GLN A 71 -11.40 -2.31 30.41
CA GLN A 71 -12.62 -2.96 30.90
C GLN A 71 -12.27 -4.11 31.85
N VAL A 72 -12.78 -4.06 33.09
CA VAL A 72 -12.75 -5.21 33.99
C VAL A 72 -13.82 -6.19 33.56
N ARG A 73 -13.43 -7.44 33.26
CA ARG A 73 -14.36 -8.54 32.95
C ARG A 73 -14.41 -9.49 34.13
N MET A 74 -15.61 -9.90 34.54
CA MET A 74 -15.73 -10.97 35.53
C MET A 74 -15.34 -12.32 34.88
N PRO A 75 -14.62 -13.19 35.59
CA PRO A 75 -14.35 -14.54 35.11
C PRO A 75 -15.67 -15.30 34.92
N LEU A 76 -15.72 -16.16 33.89
CA LEU A 76 -16.85 -17.05 33.60
C LEU A 76 -17.05 -18.10 34.70
#